data_AF-A0A3A8W1I2-F1
#
_entry.id   AF-A0A3A8W1I2-F1
#
_cell.length_a   1.000
_cell.length_b   1.000
_cell.length_c   1.000
_cell.angle_alpha   90.00
_cell.angle_beta   90.00
_cell.angle_gamma   90.00
#
_symmetry.space_group_name_H-M   'P 1'
#
loop_
_entity.id
_entity.type
_entity.pdbx_description
1 polymer ?
#
loop_
_entity_poly.entity_id
_entity_poly.type
_entity_poly.pdbx_seq_one_letter_code
_entity_poly.pdbx_strand_id
1 'polypeptide(L)'
;MNLYNYISNNKANINYPAYKKRGYFIGSGAIEGGNKTVLQSRLKQAGMRWNPITAQYMLSLKAKEKSGLWYSFVIPLTRNMMG
;
A
#
# COMPACT_ATOMS: atom_id res chain seq x y z
N MET A 1 -12.42 -16.12 -15.55
CA MET A 1 -13.40 -15.65 -14.54
C MET A 1 -14.35 -14.68 -15.24
N ASN A 2 -15.66 -14.90 -15.19
CA ASN A 2 -16.64 -13.93 -15.70
C ASN A 2 -17.18 -13.06 -14.54
N LEU A 3 -17.88 -11.97 -14.86
CA LEU A 3 -18.44 -11.05 -13.86
C LEU A 3 -19.39 -11.76 -12.89
N TYR A 4 -20.22 -12.66 -13.41
CA TYR A 4 -21.19 -13.43 -12.63
C TYR A 4 -20.52 -14.25 -11.52
N ASN A 5 -19.47 -15.00 -11.85
CA ASN A 5 -18.73 -15.80 -10.88
C ASN A 5 -18.01 -14.91 -9.86
N TYR A 6 -17.47 -13.76 -10.29
CA TYR A 6 -16.78 -12.84 -9.38
C TYR A 6 -17.74 -12.24 -8.34
N ILE A 7 -18.90 -11.75 -8.77
CA ILE A 7 -19.91 -11.18 -7.88
C ILE A 7 -20.49 -12.25 -6.96
N SER A 8 -20.79 -13.44 -7.49
CA SER A 8 -21.33 -14.57 -6.71
C SER A 8 -20.38 -14.96 -5.57
N ASN A 9 -19.09 -15.10 -5.85
CA ASN A 9 -18.08 -15.46 -4.84
C ASN A 9 -17.86 -14.36 -3.80
N ASN A 10 -18.11 -13.09 -4.15
CA ASN A 10 -17.88 -11.94 -3.29
C ASN A 10 -19.17 -11.34 -2.70
N LYS A 11 -20.30 -12.05 -2.77
CA LYS A 11 -21.61 -11.53 -2.35
C LYS A 11 -21.63 -11.07 -0.88
N ALA A 12 -20.86 -11.73 -0.01
CA ALA A 12 -20.69 -11.33 1.38
C ALA A 12 -19.92 -10.01 1.56
N ASN A 13 -19.11 -9.61 0.56
CA ASN A 13 -18.21 -8.47 0.61
C ASN A 13 -18.75 -7.22 -0.10
N ILE A 14 -19.98 -7.22 -0.61
CA ILE A 14 -20.56 -6.11 -1.39
C ILE A 14 -21.71 -5.38 -0.69
N ASN A 15 -21.86 -5.54 0.63
CA ASN A 15 -22.85 -4.80 1.41
C ASN A 15 -22.41 -3.35 1.68
N TYR A 16 -22.29 -2.58 0.59
CA TYR A 16 -21.87 -1.17 0.65
C TYR A 16 -22.74 -0.30 1.57
N PRO A 17 -24.08 -0.46 1.63
CA PRO A 17 -24.90 0.32 2.58
C PRO A 17 -24.51 0.08 4.04
N ALA A 18 -24.30 -1.18 4.44
CA ALA A 18 -23.89 -1.50 5.81
C ALA A 18 -22.49 -0.94 6.12
N TYR A 19 -21.56 -1.00 5.16
CA TYR A 19 -20.21 -0.46 5.33
C TYR A 19 -20.21 1.06 5.46
N LYS A 20 -21.01 1.76 4.63
CA LYS A 20 -21.21 3.21 4.78
C LYS A 20 -21.78 3.56 6.15
N LYS A 21 -22.81 2.82 6.61
CA LYS A 21 -23.40 3.03 7.95
C LYS A 21 -22.40 2.80 9.08
N ARG A 22 -21.44 1.89 8.91
CA ARG A 22 -20.34 1.63 9.86
C ARG A 22 -19.17 2.63 9.74
N GLY A 23 -19.26 3.61 8.83
CA GLY A 23 -18.19 4.59 8.61
C GLY A 23 -16.95 4.02 7.90
N TYR A 24 -17.07 2.86 7.26
CA TYR A 24 -15.93 2.27 6.55
C TYR A 24 -15.59 3.06 5.29
N PHE A 25 -14.30 3.24 5.07
CA PHE A 25 -13.79 3.82 3.83
C PHE A 25 -13.85 2.77 2.72
N ILE A 26 -14.90 2.83 1.90
CA ILE A 26 -15.16 1.87 0.81
C ILE A 26 -14.71 2.37 -0.58
N GLY A 27 -14.13 3.57 -0.66
CA GLY A 27 -13.59 4.12 -1.90
C GLY A 27 -12.18 3.60 -2.17
N SER A 28 -11.83 3.38 -3.44
CA SER A 28 -10.47 2.99 -3.83
C SER A 28 -9.48 4.15 -3.87
N GLY A 29 -9.96 5.40 -3.86
CA GLY A 29 -9.13 6.59 -4.12
C GLY A 29 -7.90 6.73 -3.21
N ALA A 30 -8.03 6.47 -1.90
CA ALA A 30 -6.88 6.52 -1.00
C ALA A 30 -5.85 5.42 -1.31
N ILE A 31 -6.31 4.23 -1.66
CA ILE A 31 -5.45 3.09 -2.04
C ILE A 31 -4.76 3.37 -3.37
N GLU A 32 -5.48 3.89 -4.36
CA GLU A 32 -4.93 4.27 -5.66
C GLU A 32 -3.92 5.41 -5.56
N GLY A 33 -4.22 6.42 -4.72
CA GLY A 33 -3.32 7.52 -4.41
C GLY A 33 -2.04 7.02 -3.72
N GLY A 34 -2.18 6.13 -2.74
CA GLY A 34 -1.06 5.47 -2.06
C GLY A 34 -0.19 4.68 -3.03
N ASN A 35 -0.79 3.87 -3.91
CA ASN A 35 -0.06 3.12 -4.94
C ASN A 35 0.75 4.05 -5.87
N LYS A 36 0.15 5.16 -6.32
CA LYS A 36 0.84 6.14 -7.17
C LYS A 36 2.00 6.82 -6.43
N THR A 37 1.76 7.26 -5.19
CA THR A 37 2.72 8.10 -4.44
C THR A 37 3.83 7.31 -3.76
N VAL A 38 3.54 6.12 -3.22
CA VAL A 38 4.50 5.28 -2.49
C VAL A 38 5.22 4.33 -3.44
N LEU A 39 4.47 3.58 -4.25
CA LEU A 39 5.04 2.53 -5.10
C LEU A 39 5.57 3.08 -6.42
N GLN A 40 4.72 3.73 -7.19
CA GLN A 40 5.07 4.12 -8.57
C GLN A 40 6.17 5.18 -8.60
N SER A 41 6.22 6.05 -7.60
CA SER A 41 7.24 7.11 -7.50
C SER A 41 8.67 6.60 -7.56
N ARG A 42 8.93 5.34 -7.17
CA ARG A 42 10.28 4.75 -7.21
C ARG A 42 10.40 3.51 -8.08
N LEU A 43 9.38 2.64 -8.11
CA LEU A 43 9.46 1.34 -8.79
C LEU A 43 9.04 1.39 -10.26
N LYS A 44 8.37 2.46 -10.71
CA LYS A 44 7.84 2.59 -12.09
C LYS A 44 8.58 3.65 -12.92
N GLN A 45 9.85 3.89 -12.62
CA GLN A 45 10.69 4.80 -13.42
C GLN A 45 11.38 4.07 -14.58
N ALA A 46 11.86 4.82 -15.57
CA ALA A 46 12.55 4.25 -16.73
C ALA A 46 13.80 3.47 -16.30
N GLY A 47 13.98 2.28 -16.89
CA GLY A 47 15.14 1.41 -16.61
C GLY A 47 15.11 0.67 -15.28
N MET A 48 14.06 0.83 -14.47
CA MET A 48 13.98 0.14 -13.18
C MET A 48 13.72 -1.35 -13.35
N ARG A 49 14.57 -2.16 -12.71
CA ARG A 49 14.36 -3.59 -12.53
C ARG A 49 14.14 -3.85 -11.05
N TRP A 50 13.19 -4.72 -10.74
CA TRP A 50 12.87 -5.06 -9.36
C TRP A 50 12.70 -6.56 -9.22
N ASN A 51 13.17 -7.07 -8.08
CA ASN A 51 12.85 -8.38 -7.57
C ASN A 51 11.82 -8.15 -6.43
N PRO A 52 10.78 -8.99 -6.27
CA PRO A 52 9.81 -8.85 -5.17
C PRO A 52 10.43 -8.58 -3.80
N ILE A 53 11.54 -9.25 -3.46
CA ILE A 53 12.23 -9.07 -2.18
C ILE A 53 12.81 -7.66 -2.05
N THR A 54 13.57 -7.20 -3.06
CA THR A 54 14.20 -5.87 -3.01
C THR A 54 13.18 -4.74 -3.17
N ALA A 55 12.10 -4.98 -3.92
CA ALA A 55 10.96 -4.09 -4.02
C ALA A 55 10.30 -3.87 -2.66
N GLN A 56 10.10 -4.94 -1.87
CA GLN A 56 9.49 -4.84 -0.55
C GLN A 56 10.33 -3.98 0.42
N TYR A 57 11.66 -4.10 0.39
CA TYR A 57 12.54 -3.24 1.20
C TYR A 57 12.40 -1.76 0.81
N MET A 58 12.44 -1.46 -0.49
CA MET A 58 12.26 -0.09 -1.00
C MET A 58 10.88 0.49 -0.65
N LEU A 59 9.82 -0.30 -0.80
CA LEU A 59 8.46 0.11 -0.44
C LEU A 59 8.32 0.41 1.05
N SER A 60 8.95 -0.41 1.90
CA SER A 60 8.93 -0.21 3.34
C SER A 60 9.56 1.14 3.73
N LEU A 61 10.71 1.47 3.14
CA LEU A 61 11.36 2.77 3.35
C LEU A 61 10.51 3.94 2.83
N LYS A 62 9.94 3.82 1.61
CA LYS A 62 9.06 4.85 1.04
C LYS A 62 7.79 5.05 1.85
N ALA A 63 7.20 3.98 2.39
CA ALA A 63 6.03 4.07 3.25
C ALA A 63 6.34 4.82 4.55
N LYS A 64 7.50 4.55 5.17
CA LYS A 64 7.93 5.29 6.38
C LYS A 64 8.21 6.75 6.09
N GLU A 65 8.84 7.09 4.95
CA GLU A 65 9.03 8.49 4.52
C GLU A 65 7.68 9.19 4.33
N LYS A 66 6.76 8.61 3.55
CA LYS A 66 5.44 9.22 3.29
C LYS A 66 4.53 9.31 4.50
N SER A 67 4.77 8.47 5.52
CA SER A 67 4.04 8.53 6.79
C SER A 67 4.69 9.47 7.81
N GLY A 68 5.77 10.18 7.47
CA GLY A 68 6.50 11.04 8.41
C GLY A 68 7.28 10.29 9.50
N LEU A 69 7.46 8.98 9.35
CA LEU A 69 8.09 8.09 10.33
C LEU A 69 9.62 7.95 10.14
N TRP A 70 10.22 8.76 9.27
CA TRP A 70 11.65 8.66 8.96
C TRP A 70 12.52 8.90 10.19
N TYR A 71 12.35 10.06 10.83
CA TYR A 71 13.17 10.46 11.98
C TYR A 71 12.82 9.73 13.27
N SER A 72 11.56 9.34 13.45
CA SER A 72 11.10 8.66 14.67
C SER A 72 11.30 7.15 14.66
N PHE A 73 11.44 6.52 13.49
CA PHE A 73 11.57 5.06 13.38
C PHE A 73 12.81 4.60 12.62
N VAL A 74 13.06 5.15 11.42
CA VAL A 74 14.14 4.67 10.55
C VAL A 74 15.51 5.03 11.12
N ILE A 75 15.72 6.29 11.50
CA ILE A 75 17.01 6.76 12.04
C ILE A 75 17.40 6.04 13.35
N PRO A 76 16.50 5.86 14.34
CA PRO A 76 16.82 5.09 15.54
C PRO A 76 17.17 3.63 15.22
N LEU A 77 16.42 2.99 14.32
CA LEU A 77 16.65 1.59 13.94
C LEU A 77 18.05 1.40 13.34
N THR A 78 18.47 2.30 12.44
CA THR A 78 19.80 2.19 11.82
C THR A 78 20.93 2.42 12.82
N ARG A 79 20.74 3.31 13.81
CA ARG A 79 21.73 3.55 14.86
C ARG A 79 21.91 2.33 15.77
N ASN A 80 20.82 1.67 16.14
CA ASN A 80 20.85 0.47 16.97
C ASN A 80 21.47 -0.75 16.26
N MET A 81 21.48 -0.77 14.92
CA MET A 81 22.10 -1.84 14.13
C MET A 81 23.60 -1.63 13.89
N MET A 82 24.11 -0.41 14.08
CA MET A 82 25.51 -0.05 13.91
C MET A 82 26.30 -0.01 15.22
N GLY A 83 25.61 -0.16 16.36
CA GLY A 83 26.17 -0.23 17.71
C GLY A 83 26.33 -1.65 18.21
#